data_AF-A0A355B354-F1
#
_entry.id   AF-A0A355B354-F1
#
_cell.length_a   1.000
_cell.length_b   1.000
_cell.length_c   1.000
_cell.angle_alpha   90.00
_cell.angle_beta   90.00
_cell.angle_gamma   90.00
#
_symmetry.space_group_name_H-M   'P 1'
#
loop_
_entity.id
_entity.type
_entity.pdbx_description
1 polymer ?
#
loop_
_entity_poly.entity_id
_entity_poly.type
_entity_poly.pdbx_seq_one_letter_code
_entity_poly.pdbx_strand_id
1 'polypeptide(L)' 'MPRIYLEGNARQIERSFSPAVITSGGRQVWLAGVGRTVDGTGNQLHGDFDAQVRASFRAIGEVLG' A
#
# COMPACT_ATOMS: atom_id res chain seq x y z
N MET A 1 -18.52 -15.00 3.14
CA MET A 1 -18.43 -13.57 3.52
C MET A 1 -18.10 -12.77 2.27
N PRO A 2 -18.92 -11.78 1.88
CA PRO A 2 -18.58 -10.80 0.84
C PRO A 2 -17.19 -10.18 1.05
N ARG A 3 -16.45 -9.99 -0.05
CA ARG A 3 -15.10 -9.41 -0.08
C ARG A 3 -15.05 -8.32 -1.14
N ILE A 4 -14.44 -7.18 -0.83
CA ILE A 4 -14.15 -6.11 -1.78
C ILE A 4 -12.64 -6.07 -1.96
N TYR A 5 -12.19 -6.15 -3.21
CA TYR A 5 -10.79 -6.02 -3.58
C TYR A 5 -10.59 -4.59 -4.07
N LEU A 6 -9.69 -3.84 -3.44
CA LEU A 6 -9.31 -2.55 -3.99
C LEU A 6 -8.56 -2.77 -5.30
N GLU A 7 -8.80 -1.90 -6.29
CA GLU A 7 -8.11 -1.95 -7.57
C GLU A 7 -6.64 -1.58 -7.39
N GLY A 8 -5.75 -2.39 -7.96
CA GLY A 8 -4.31 -2.16 -7.89
C GLY A 8 -3.81 -1.27 -9.01
N ASN A 9 -2.64 -0.67 -8.81
CA ASN A 9 -1.91 -0.04 -9.92
C ASN A 9 -1.34 -1.09 -10.89
N ALA A 10 -0.76 -0.64 -12.02
CA ALA A 10 -0.22 -1.52 -13.06
C ALA A 10 0.73 -2.62 -12.52
N ARG A 11 1.63 -2.29 -11.59
CA ARG A 11 2.57 -3.25 -10.99
C ARG A 11 1.88 -4.27 -10.09
N GLN A 12 0.82 -3.86 -9.38
CA GLN A 12 0.04 -4.73 -8.50
C GLN A 12 -0.83 -5.69 -9.32
N ILE A 13 -1.42 -5.20 -10.42
CA ILE A 13 -2.16 -6.00 -11.40
C ILE A 13 -1.24 -7.04 -12.04
N GLU A 14 -0.06 -6.61 -12.54
CA GLU A 14 0.94 -7.50 -13.14
C GLU A 14 1.34 -8.64 -12.19
N ARG A 15 1.46 -8.33 -10.89
CA ARG A 15 1.82 -9.30 -9.85
C ARG A 15 0.62 -10.00 -9.21
N SER A 16 -0.58 -9.78 -9.74
CA SER A 16 -1.83 -10.44 -9.33
C SER A 16 -2.16 -10.30 -7.84
N PHE A 17 -2.05 -9.09 -7.28
CA PHE A 17 -2.49 -8.80 -5.92
C PHE A 17 -3.21 -7.46 -5.79
N SER A 18 -4.12 -7.37 -4.81
CA SER A 18 -4.81 -6.12 -4.45
C SER A 18 -4.03 -5.33 -3.39
N PRO A 19 -4.03 -3.99 -3.44
CA PRO A 19 -3.45 -3.16 -2.38
C PRO A 19 -4.11 -3.39 -1.02
N ALA A 20 -5.43 -3.62 -0.99
CA ALA A 20 -6.13 -4.10 0.19
C ALA A 20 -7.36 -4.94 -0.17
N VAL A 21 -7.78 -5.79 0.77
CA VAL A 21 -9.04 -6.54 0.71
C VAL A 21 -9.89 -6.23 1.94
N ILE A 22 -11.15 -5.90 1.74
CA ILE A 22 -12.12 -5.61 2.81
C ILE A 22 -13.06 -6.81 2.92
N THR A 23 -13.17 -7.40 4.11
CA THR A 23 -14.09 -8.53 4.37
C THR A 23 -15.26 -8.09 5.23
N SER A 24 -16.47 -8.46 4.86
CA SER A 24 -17.69 -8.19 5.64
C SER A 24 -17.78 -9.06 6.90
N GLY A 25 -18.31 -8.51 8.00
CA GLY A 25 -18.41 -9.18 9.32
C GLY A 25 -17.62 -8.50 10.45
N GLY A 26 -16.86 -7.45 10.11
CA GLY A 26 -16.07 -6.60 11.00
C GLY A 26 -15.31 -5.61 10.12
N ARG A 27 -14.86 -4.47 10.64
CA ARG A 27 -14.13 -3.43 9.87
C ARG A 27 -12.69 -3.89 9.55
N GLN A 28 -12.52 -5.09 9.02
CA GLN A 28 -11.21 -5.69 8.80
C GLN A 28 -10.73 -5.42 7.38
N VAL A 29 -9.56 -4.80 7.31
CA VAL A 29 -8.84 -4.51 6.06
C VAL A 29 -7.56 -5.32 6.07
N TRP A 30 -7.36 -6.13 5.03
CA TRP A 30 -6.15 -6.89 4.79
C TRP A 30 -5.27 -6.07 3.84
N LEU A 31 -4.31 -5.34 4.40
CA LEU A 31 -3.41 -4.45 3.65
C LEU A 31 -2.20 -5.24 3.13
N ALA A 32 -1.85 -5.06 1.86
CA ALA A 32 -0.62 -5.61 1.29
C ALA A 32 0.63 -4.94 1.90
N GLY A 33 1.81 -5.54 1.72
CA GLY A 33 3.07 -4.91 2.15
C GLY A 33 3.30 -3.58 1.44
N VAL A 34 3.47 -2.49 2.21
CA VAL A 34 3.70 -1.13 1.68
C VAL A 34 5.13 -0.67 1.99
N GLY A 35 5.99 -0.71 0.98
CA GLY A 35 7.37 -0.24 1.03
C GLY A 35 7.61 0.89 0.04
N ARG A 36 8.32 1.94 0.46
CA ARG A 36 8.77 3.02 -0.43
C ARG A 36 10.28 3.10 -0.45
N THR A 37 10.86 3.06 -1.64
CA THR A 37 12.28 3.35 -1.90
C THR A 37 12.49 4.73 -2.51
N VAL A 38 11.40 5.41 -2.85
CA VAL A 38 11.38 6.76 -3.42
C VAL A 38 10.39 7.64 -2.66
N ASP A 39 10.68 8.93 -2.58
CA ASP A 39 9.76 9.92 -2.02
C ASP A 39 8.64 10.30 -3.01
N GLY A 40 7.73 11.18 -2.57
CA GLY A 40 6.61 11.67 -3.38
C GLY A 40 7.00 12.56 -4.57
N THR A 41 8.28 12.94 -4.68
CA THR A 41 8.85 13.71 -5.80
C THR A 41 9.76 12.87 -6.70
N GLY A 42 9.95 11.59 -6.37
CA GLY A 42 10.77 10.65 -7.14
C GLY A 42 12.23 10.54 -6.71
N ASN A 43 12.65 11.20 -5.62
CA ASN A 43 14.03 11.06 -5.13
C ASN A 43 14.21 9.70 -4.45
N GLN A 44 15.40 9.11 -4.62
CA GLN A 44 15.76 7.85 -3.97
C GLN A 44 15.96 8.04 -2.47
N LEU A 45 15.44 7.10 -1.67
CA LEU A 45 15.56 7.06 -0.22
C LEU A 45 16.58 6.00 0.25
N HIS A 46 17.54 5.64 -0.60
CA HIS A 46 18.50 4.58 -0.29
C HIS A 46 19.38 4.95 0.92
N GLY A 47 19.47 4.05 1.89
CA GLY A 47 20.26 4.25 3.11
C GLY A 47 19.58 5.09 4.19
N ASP A 48 18.48 5.78 3.88
CA ASP A 48 17.70 6.55 4.86
C ASP A 48 16.46 5.76 5.29
N PHE A 49 16.61 4.95 6.35
CA PHE A 49 15.52 4.13 6.88
C PHE A 49 14.34 4.97 7.39
N ASP A 50 14.61 6.07 8.08
CA ASP A 50 13.56 6.92 8.66
C ASP A 50 12.72 7.57 7.56
N ALA A 51 13.35 8.04 6.48
CA ALA A 51 12.62 8.55 5.33
C ALA A 51 11.78 7.47 4.64
N GLN A 52 12.30 6.24 4.49
CA GLN A 52 11.54 5.11 3.95
C GLN A 52 10.32 4.80 4.81
N VAL A 53 10.47 4.79 6.15
CA VAL A 53 9.35 4.57 7.08
C VAL A 53 8.27 5.64 6.88
N ARG A 54 8.64 6.92 6.88
CA ARG A 54 7.68 8.03 6.69
C ARG A 54 6.97 7.94 5.36
N ALA A 55 7.70 7.64 4.28
CA ALA A 55 7.13 7.48 2.94
C ALA A 55 6.17 6.27 2.87
N SER A 56 6.53 5.16 3.50
CA SER A 56 5.65 3.99 3.63
C SER A 56 4.35 4.32 4.35
N PHE A 57 4.40 4.99 5.51
CA PHE A 57 3.18 5.35 6.25
C PHE A 57 2.29 6.34 5.48
N ARG A 58 2.88 7.28 4.73
CA ARG A 58 2.11 8.14 3.82
C ARG A 58 1.35 7.33 2.77
N ALA A 59 2.02 6.35 2.17
CA ALA A 59 1.43 5.47 1.17
C ALA A 59 0.37 4.53 1.74
N ILE A 60 0.50 4.12 3.01
CA ILE A 60 -0.59 3.41 3.71
C ILE A 60 -1.82 4.32 3.81
N GLY A 61 -1.63 5.60 4.14
CA GLY A 61 -2.71 6.59 4.16
C GLY A 61 -3.38 6.76 2.79
N GLU A 62 -2.62 6.75 1.70
CA GLU A 62 -3.17 6.82 0.32
C GLU A 62 -4.06 5.62 -0.04
N VAL A 63 -3.83 4.45 0.57
CA VAL A 63 -4.63 3.23 0.33
C VAL A 63 -5.88 3.17 1.23
N LEU A 64 -5.81 3.75 2.43
CA LEU A 64 -6.83 3.58 3.48
C LEU A 64 -7.70 4.81 3.74
N GLY A 65 -7.28 6.00 3.30
CA GLY A 65 -8.01 7.27 3.44
C GLY A 65 -9.05 7.46 2.35
#